data_AF-A0A7V1AQ57-F1
#
_entry.id   AF-A0A7V1AQ57-F1
#
_cell.length_a   1.000
_cell.length_b   1.000
_cell.length_c   1.000
_cell.angle_alpha   90.00
_cell.angle_beta   90.00
_cell.angle_gamma   90.00
#
_symmetry.space_group_name_H-M   'P 1'
#
loop_
_entity.id
_entity.type
_entity.pdbx_description
1 polymer ?
#
loop_
_entity_poly.entity_id
_entity_poly.type
_entity_poly.pdbx_seq_one_letter_code
_entity_poly.pdbx_strand_id
1 'polypeptide(L)'
;MPYDRYLSNRLSSVVASIAAGKRIHDSQSGYRLLSKNLIGKLRLRTQQYETETEILLQAVRNFNVKTGELPITVSYGREESHINRLKDTIRFLRVVLKSIGSN
;
A
#
# COMPACT_ATOMS: atom_id res chain seq x y z
N MET A 1 8.64 -12.45 1.06
CA MET A 1 7.27 -12.39 0.48
C MET A 1 7.20 -13.34 -0.69
N PRO A 2 6.08 -14.08 -0.88
CA PRO A 2 5.71 -14.64 -2.17
C PRO A 2 5.76 -13.59 -3.30
N TYR A 3 6.12 -13.98 -4.52
CA TYR A 3 6.43 -13.06 -5.63
C TYR A 3 5.22 -12.21 -6.06
N ASP A 4 4.03 -12.79 -6.04
CA ASP A 4 2.75 -12.14 -6.30
C ASP A 4 2.44 -11.02 -5.30
N ARG A 5 2.62 -11.30 -4.00
CA ARG A 5 2.46 -10.31 -2.93
C ARG A 5 3.49 -9.19 -3.05
N TYR A 6 4.72 -9.55 -3.41
CA TYR A 6 5.77 -8.56 -3.63
C TYR A 6 5.42 -7.59 -4.77
N LEU A 7 4.92 -8.11 -5.90
CA LEU A 7 4.55 -7.26 -7.04
C LEU A 7 3.34 -6.38 -6.73
N SER A 8 2.29 -6.95 -6.11
CA SER A 8 1.09 -6.20 -5.71
C SER A 8 1.45 -5.07 -4.73
N ASN A 9 2.21 -5.38 -3.68
CA ASN A 9 2.64 -4.38 -2.72
C ASN A 9 3.55 -3.32 -3.36
N ARG A 10 4.43 -3.72 -4.29
CA ARG A 10 5.29 -2.78 -5.02
C ARG A 10 4.46 -1.82 -5.87
N LEU A 11 3.44 -2.32 -6.56
CA LEU A 11 2.54 -1.48 -7.35
C LEU A 11 1.75 -0.51 -6.47
N SER A 12 1.11 -1.01 -5.41
CA SER A 12 0.37 -0.20 -4.44
C SER A 12 1.28 0.88 -3.86
N SER A 13 2.52 0.55 -3.54
CA SER A 13 3.50 1.49 -2.98
C SER A 13 3.94 2.56 -4.00
N VAL A 14 4.03 2.24 -5.29
CA VAL A 14 4.26 3.24 -6.34
C VAL A 14 3.07 4.20 -6.45
N VAL A 15 1.84 3.68 -6.51
CA VAL A 15 0.62 4.50 -6.60
C VAL A 15 0.48 5.39 -5.36
N ALA A 16 0.69 4.83 -4.18
CA ALA A 16 0.69 5.57 -2.91
C ALA A 16 1.78 6.64 -2.90
N SER A 17 2.97 6.36 -3.42
CA SER A 17 4.07 7.33 -3.51
C SER A 17 3.69 8.55 -4.35
N ILE A 18 3.08 8.30 -5.52
CA ILE A 18 2.60 9.36 -6.41
C ILE A 18 1.51 10.17 -5.69
N ALA A 19 0.52 9.50 -5.09
CA ALA A 19 -0.58 10.15 -4.40
C ALA A 19 -0.14 10.96 -3.17
N ALA A 20 0.88 10.49 -2.45
CA ALA A 20 1.45 11.15 -1.27
C ALA A 20 2.44 12.27 -1.63
N GLY A 21 2.87 12.38 -2.90
CA GLY A 21 3.90 13.33 -3.32
C GLY A 21 5.29 13.03 -2.74
N LYS A 22 5.50 11.83 -2.20
CA LYS A 22 6.77 11.39 -1.62
C LYS A 22 6.92 9.88 -1.72
N ARG A 23 8.15 9.39 -1.72
CA ARG A 23 8.43 7.96 -1.81
C ARG A 23 7.94 7.20 -0.57
N ILE A 24 7.21 6.11 -0.82
CA ILE A 24 6.72 5.13 0.15
C ILE A 24 7.22 3.77 -0.33
N HIS A 25 7.95 3.05 0.51
CA HIS A 25 8.53 1.75 0.15
C HIS A 25 7.54 0.61 0.40
N ASP A 26 6.74 0.72 1.47
CA ASP A 26 5.70 -0.25 1.80
C ASP A 26 4.40 0.41 2.29
N SER A 27 3.44 0.53 1.37
CA SER A 27 2.10 1.09 1.64
C SER A 27 1.16 0.12 2.36
N GLN A 28 1.41 -1.19 2.29
CA GLN A 28 0.50 -2.23 2.79
C GLN A 28 1.00 -2.95 4.05
N SER A 29 2.17 -2.59 4.59
CA SER A 29 2.63 -3.15 5.86
C SER A 29 1.62 -2.88 6.97
N GLY A 30 1.12 -3.92 7.64
CA GLY A 30 0.27 -3.77 8.83
C GLY A 30 1.06 -3.41 10.10
N TYR A 31 2.39 -3.56 10.08
CA TYR A 31 3.25 -3.28 11.23
C TYR A 31 3.64 -1.80 11.27
N ARG A 32 2.91 -0.99 12.04
CA ARG A 32 3.06 0.46 12.12
C ARG A 32 2.90 0.97 13.54
N LEU A 33 3.69 1.98 13.90
CA LEU A 33 3.46 2.80 15.08
C LEU A 33 2.71 4.07 14.67
N LEU A 34 1.53 4.30 15.25
CA LEU A 34 0.73 5.50 15.02
C LEU A 34 0.60 6.29 16.31
N SER A 35 0.69 7.63 16.22
CA SER A 35 0.47 8.47 17.39
C SER A 35 -1.02 8.46 17.77
N LYS A 36 -1.31 8.53 19.07
CA LYS A 36 -2.69 8.61 19.58
C LYS A 36 -3.47 9.77 18.96
N ASN A 37 -2.80 10.91 18.74
CA ASN A 37 -3.40 12.09 18.11
C ASN A 37 -3.81 11.82 16.66
N LEU A 38 -2.95 11.12 15.89
CA LEU A 38 -3.30 10.74 14.52
C LEU A 38 -4.51 9.81 14.50
N ILE A 39 -4.55 8.79 15.36
CA ILE A 39 -5.67 7.84 15.45
C ILE A 39 -7.01 8.56 15.67
N GLY A 40 -7.04 9.54 16.58
CA GLY A 40 -8.26 10.32 16.85
C GLY A 40 -8.75 11.17 15.67
N LYS A 41 -7.91 11.43 14.68
CA LYS A 41 -8.23 12.23 13.48
C LYS A 41 -8.58 11.39 12.25
N LEU A 42 -8.16 10.13 12.22
CA LEU A 42 -8.39 9.24 11.08
C LEU A 42 -9.89 8.95 10.90
N ARG A 43 -10.35 9.00 9.64
CA ARG A 43 -11.72 8.64 9.26
C ARG A 43 -11.64 7.59 8.14
N LEU A 44 -11.49 6.34 8.54
CA LEU A 44 -11.27 5.22 7.63
C LEU A 44 -12.59 4.73 7.03
N ARG A 45 -12.59 4.42 5.74
CA ARG A 45 -13.75 3.92 4.98
C ARG A 45 -13.46 2.61 4.26
N THR A 46 -12.19 2.28 4.12
CA THR A 46 -11.71 1.07 3.44
C THR A 46 -11.69 -0.13 4.38
N GLN A 47 -11.44 -1.32 3.82
CA GLN A 47 -11.29 -2.56 4.57
C GLN A 47 -10.04 -3.32 4.10
N GLN A 48 -9.53 -4.22 4.94
CA GLN A 48 -8.37 -5.07 4.63
C GLN A 48 -7.17 -4.22 4.17
N TYR A 49 -6.40 -4.70 3.19
CA TYR A 49 -5.15 -4.09 2.70
C TYR A 49 -5.25 -2.64 2.20
N GLU A 50 -6.47 -2.19 1.89
CA GLU A 50 -6.72 -0.81 1.47
C GLU A 50 -6.63 0.17 2.66
N THR A 51 -6.91 -0.31 3.87
CA THR A 51 -6.92 0.49 5.10
C THR A 51 -5.53 0.97 5.48
N GLU A 52 -4.50 0.15 5.33
CA GLU A 52 -3.11 0.55 5.58
C GLU A 52 -2.70 1.70 4.65
N THR A 53 -3.12 1.63 3.38
CA THR A 53 -2.84 2.68 2.40
C THR A 53 -3.64 3.95 2.70
N GLU A 54 -4.92 3.83 3.04
CA GLU A 54 -5.77 4.97 3.43
C GLU A 54 -5.21 5.71 4.64
N ILE A 55 -4.79 4.99 5.69
CA ILE A 55 -4.16 5.57 6.89
C ILE A 55 -2.96 6.42 6.48
N LEU A 56 -2.07 5.88 5.64
CA LEU A 56 -0.84 6.55 5.26
C LEU A 56 -1.11 7.79 4.39
N LEU A 57 -2.07 7.70 3.46
CA LEU A 57 -2.46 8.84 2.63
C LEU A 57 -3.13 9.94 3.46
N GLN A 58 -4.03 9.61 4.38
CA GLN A 58 -4.64 10.61 5.27
C GLN A 58 -3.57 11.26 6.17
N ALA A 59 -2.64 10.48 6.72
CA ALA A 59 -1.56 11.00 7.56
C ALA A 59 -0.68 11.99 6.80
N VAL A 60 -0.27 11.67 5.57
CA VAL A 60 0.63 12.51 4.77
C VAL A 60 -0.11 13.70 4.16
N ARG A 61 -1.27 13.48 3.53
CA ARG A 61 -1.97 14.53 2.75
C ARG A 61 -2.84 15.43 3.60
N ASN A 62 -3.58 14.88 4.55
CA ASN A 62 -4.58 15.66 5.29
C ASN A 62 -3.99 16.28 6.55
N PHE A 63 -3.01 15.62 7.16
CA PHE A 63 -2.48 16.02 8.46
C PHE A 63 -0.99 16.40 8.42
N ASN A 64 -0.34 16.29 7.24
CA ASN A 64 1.07 16.61 7.02
C ASN A 64 2.00 15.98 8.07
N VAL A 65 1.70 14.74 8.48
CA VAL A 65 2.44 14.02 9.51
C VAL A 65 3.80 13.59 8.96
N LYS A 66 4.86 13.79 9.75
CA LYS A 66 6.16 13.20 9.45
C LYS A 66 6.06 11.68 9.54
N THR A 67 6.43 10.99 8.46
CA THR A 67 6.49 9.53 8.43
C THR A 67 7.92 9.09 8.19
N GLY A 68 8.29 7.94 8.76
CA GLY A 68 9.54 7.25 8.50
C GLY A 68 9.28 5.76 8.26
N GLU A 69 10.20 5.12 7.57
CA GLU A 69 10.18 3.68 7.29
C GLU A 69 11.46 3.07 7.87
N LEU A 70 11.32 1.94 8.56
CA LEU A 70 12.43 1.19 9.11
C LEU A 70 12.47 -0.20 8.46
N PRO A 71 13.66 -0.71 8.10
CA PRO A 71 13.76 -2.07 7.59
C PRO A 71 13.35 -3.05 8.68
N ILE A 72 12.44 -3.96 8.34
CA ILE A 72 11.99 -5.05 9.20
C ILE A 72 12.21 -6.38 8.51
N THR A 73 12.53 -7.41 9.28
CA THR A 73 12.58 -8.78 8.78
C THR A 73 11.18 -9.36 8.83
N VAL A 74 10.65 -9.82 7.69
CA VAL A 74 9.34 -10.46 7.64
C VAL A 74 9.50 -11.96 7.47
N SER A 75 9.01 -12.72 8.45
CA SER A 75 8.95 -14.18 8.39
C SER A 75 7.62 -14.62 7.78
N TYR A 76 7.67 -15.40 6.70
CA TYR A 76 6.48 -15.96 6.07
C TYR A 76 6.40 -17.46 6.40
N GLY A 77 5.43 -17.84 7.25
CA GLY A 77 5.14 -19.23 7.61
C GLY A 77 4.17 -19.91 6.63
N ARG A 78 3.36 -20.87 7.11
CA ARG A 78 2.34 -21.60 6.32
C ARG A 78 1.02 -20.83 6.10
N GLU A 79 1.05 -19.50 6.18
CA GLU A 79 -0.16 -18.68 6.07
C GLU A 79 -0.60 -18.50 4.61
N GLU A 80 -1.74 -19.09 4.24
CA GLU A 80 -2.28 -19.00 2.89
C GLU A 80 -2.80 -17.60 2.54
N SER A 81 -2.57 -17.19 1.28
CA SER A 81 -3.03 -15.91 0.73
C SER A 81 -4.45 -16.04 0.18
N HIS A 82 -5.35 -15.14 0.56
CA HIS A 82 -6.70 -15.03 -0.05
C HIS A 82 -6.72 -14.30 -1.42
N ILE A 83 -5.56 -14.06 -2.05
CA ILE A 83 -5.43 -13.30 -3.32
C ILE A 83 -5.69 -14.19 -4.54
N ASN A 84 -6.56 -13.73 -5.45
CA ASN A 84 -6.94 -14.42 -6.69
C ASN A 84 -6.01 -14.08 -7.87
N ARG A 85 -4.92 -14.85 -7.96
CA ARG A 85 -3.76 -14.78 -8.88
C ARG A 85 -4.04 -14.36 -10.34
N LEU A 86 -5.09 -14.88 -10.97
CA LEU A 86 -5.35 -14.68 -12.41
C LEU A 86 -6.04 -13.35 -12.73
N LYS A 87 -7.03 -12.95 -11.92
CA LYS A 87 -7.78 -11.71 -12.14
C LYS A 87 -6.88 -10.49 -11.95
N ASP A 88 -6.04 -10.51 -10.93
CA ASP A 88 -5.22 -9.35 -10.56
C ASP A 88 -4.08 -9.12 -11.55
N THR A 89 -3.48 -10.20 -12.07
CA THR A 89 -2.44 -10.12 -13.11
C THR A 89 -3.00 -9.58 -14.43
N ILE A 90 -4.19 -10.01 -14.85
CA ILE A 90 -4.85 -9.50 -16.08
C ILE A 90 -5.23 -8.02 -15.91
N ARG A 91 -5.71 -7.63 -14.73
CA ARG A 91 -6.06 -6.24 -14.43
C ARG A 91 -4.81 -5.34 -14.47
N PHE A 92 -3.68 -5.84 -13.98
CA PHE A 92 -2.40 -5.14 -14.02
C PHE A 92 -1.89 -4.91 -15.44
N LEU A 93 -1.85 -5.97 -16.28
CA LEU A 93 -1.46 -5.85 -17.69
C LEU A 93 -2.31 -4.83 -18.44
N ARG A 94 -3.62 -4.79 -18.16
CA ARG A 94 -4.53 -3.80 -18.78
C ARG A 94 -4.20 -2.36 -18.37
N VAL A 95 -3.86 -2.12 -17.11
CA VAL A 95 -3.51 -0.76 -16.63
C VAL A 95 -2.19 -0.29 -17.22
N VAL A 96 -1.18 -1.16 -17.28
CA VAL A 96 0.13 -0.84 -17.88
C VAL A 96 -0.01 -0.54 -19.37
N LEU A 97 -0.71 -1.39 -20.13
CA LEU A 97 -0.91 -1.18 -21.57
C LEU A 97 -1.68 0.12 -21.87
N LYS A 98 -2.68 0.46 -21.05
CA LYS A 98 -3.45 1.70 -21.22
C LYS A 98 -2.63 2.95 -20.86
N SER A 99 -1.70 2.84 -19.91
CA SER A 99 -0.81 3.93 -19.53
C SER A 99 0.29 4.22 -20.56
N ILE A 100 0.61 3.26 -21.43
CA ILE A 100 1.65 3.41 -22.48
C ILE A 100 1.04 3.90 -23.81
N GLY A 101 -0.24 3.61 -24.07
CA GLY A 101 -0.93 3.99 -25.32
C GLY A 101 -1.69 5.32 -25.31
N SER A 102 -1.82 5.98 -24.15
CA SER A 102 -2.33 7.37 -24.08
C SER A 102 -1.17 8.33 -23.96
N ASN A 103 -0.54 8.63 -25.10
CA ASN A 103 0.27 9.83 -25.31
C ASN A 103 -0.23 10.50 -26.59
#